data_AF-A0A8R1I2T4-F1
#
_entry.id   AF-A0A8R1I2T4-F1
#
_cell.length_a   1.000
_cell.length_b   1.000
_cell.length_c   1.000
_cell.angle_alpha   90.00
_cell.angle_beta   90.00
_cell.angle_gamma   90.00
#
_symmetry.space_group_name_H-M   'P 1'
#
loop_
_entity.id
_entity.type
_entity.pdbx_description
1 polymer ?
#
loop_
_entity_poly.entity_id
_entity_poly.type
_entity_poly.pdbx_seq_one_letter_code
_entity_poly.pdbx_strand_id
1 'polypeptide(L)'
;MFSSSLLVTFTLFFLSLGCQEPPNRGHAKCRKPQKAIKFYYDKKLEMCLPFLYEGCGGNSNRYDGSDLCNLRCRPADKGICGGGSKAYGSCSNRNKTCEKGSRCVIMAFGIGLCCDEKIQEAWNQENHPKCSIPNHEVVTESVWYGEQERLGRSCSHKFCPLGSKCVEGRWLAHCCRPVIKAANS
;
A
#
# COMPACT_ATOMS: atom_id res chain seq x y z
N MET A 1 -0.34 34.43 -28.35
CA MET A 1 -1.28 33.29 -28.18
C MET A 1 -0.45 32.11 -27.71
N PHE A 2 -0.46 31.79 -26.41
CA PHE A 2 0.26 30.63 -25.90
C PHE A 2 -0.49 29.37 -26.35
N SER A 3 0.17 28.48 -27.08
CA SER A 3 -0.41 27.25 -27.60
C SER A 3 -1.01 26.43 -26.45
N SER A 4 -2.30 26.08 -26.55
CA SER A 4 -3.02 25.25 -25.59
C SER A 4 -2.32 23.90 -25.32
N SER A 5 -1.43 23.44 -26.22
CA SER A 5 -0.62 22.23 -26.05
C SER A 5 0.49 22.35 -25.00
N LEU A 6 1.03 23.56 -24.74
CA LEU A 6 2.04 23.75 -23.68
C LEU A 6 1.42 23.73 -22.28
N LEU A 7 0.19 24.25 -22.13
CA LEU A 7 -0.54 24.21 -20.86
C LEU A 7 -0.93 22.78 -20.47
N VAL A 8 -1.30 21.93 -21.44
CA VAL A 8 -1.65 20.52 -21.20
C VAL A 8 -0.42 19.70 -20.80
N THR A 9 0.73 19.93 -21.42
CA THR A 9 1.98 19.23 -21.05
C THR A 9 2.52 19.68 -19.69
N PHE A 10 2.43 20.98 -19.34
CA PHE A 10 2.82 21.48 -18.03
C PHE A 10 1.89 20.96 -16.91
N THR A 11 0.57 20.98 -17.12
CA THR A 11 -0.41 20.48 -16.14
C THR A 11 -0.34 18.97 -15.91
N LEU A 12 -0.06 18.17 -16.94
CA LEU A 12 0.15 16.72 -16.81
C LEU A 12 1.47 16.38 -16.08
N PHE A 13 2.51 17.19 -16.22
CA PHE A 13 3.79 16.99 -15.51
C PHE A 13 3.67 17.24 -14.00
N PHE A 14 2.89 18.25 -13.58
CA PHE A 14 2.68 18.56 -12.15
C PHE A 14 1.79 17.55 -11.42
N LEU A 15 0.93 16.81 -12.12
CA LEU A 15 0.00 15.84 -11.52
C LEU A 15 0.69 14.63 -10.86
N SER A 16 1.94 14.33 -11.25
CA SER A 16 2.64 13.08 -10.87
C SER A 16 3.79 13.24 -9.86
N LEU A 17 4.26 14.46 -9.56
CA LEU A 17 5.43 14.64 -8.67
C LEU A 17 5.16 14.15 -7.24
N GLY A 18 3.97 14.43 -6.70
CA GLY A 18 3.62 14.04 -5.33
C GLY A 18 3.71 12.53 -5.11
N CYS A 19 3.29 11.71 -6.08
CA CYS A 19 3.31 10.25 -5.95
C CYS A 19 4.72 9.65 -5.83
N GLN A 20 5.77 10.41 -6.17
CA GLN A 20 7.15 9.92 -6.15
C GLN A 20 7.88 10.22 -4.83
N GLU A 21 7.33 11.10 -4.00
CA GLU A 21 7.94 11.52 -2.74
C GLU A 21 7.80 10.44 -1.66
N PRO A 22 8.73 10.33 -0.70
CA PRO A 22 8.56 9.45 0.45
C PRO A 22 7.40 9.92 1.36
N PRO A 23 6.83 9.05 2.20
CA PRO A 23 5.86 9.46 3.20
C PRO A 23 6.50 10.47 4.16
N ASN A 24 5.89 11.64 4.28
CA ASN A 24 6.37 12.66 5.21
C ASN A 24 5.34 12.93 6.29
N ARG A 25 5.65 12.46 7.51
CA ARG A 25 4.81 12.60 8.71
C ARG A 25 4.65 14.06 9.13
N GLY A 26 5.50 14.96 8.64
CA GLY A 26 5.51 16.34 9.10
C GLY A 26 5.90 16.43 10.57
N HIS A 27 5.37 17.42 11.28
CA HIS A 27 5.62 17.61 12.71
C HIS A 27 4.40 18.15 13.45
N ALA A 28 4.36 17.93 14.76
CA ALA A 28 3.28 18.42 15.62
C ALA A 28 3.46 19.88 16.08
N LYS A 29 4.64 20.47 15.87
CA LYS A 29 4.97 21.84 16.30
C LYS A 29 4.38 22.88 15.35
N CYS A 30 3.12 23.23 15.55
CA CYS A 30 2.43 24.30 14.83
C CYS A 30 1.21 24.77 15.64
N ARG A 31 0.58 25.88 15.23
CA ARG A 31 -0.50 26.52 16.01
C ARG A 31 -1.70 25.60 16.30
N LYS A 32 -2.06 24.72 15.36
CA LYS A 32 -3.20 23.78 15.48
C LYS A 32 -2.91 22.48 14.72
N PRO A 33 -2.19 21.51 15.33
CA PRO A 33 -1.90 20.24 14.67
C PRO A 33 -3.17 19.38 14.55
N GLN A 34 -3.45 18.88 13.36
CA GLN A 34 -4.53 17.94 13.10
C GLN A 34 -3.96 16.56 12.76
N LYS A 35 -3.70 15.75 13.80
CA LYS A 35 -3.18 14.40 13.60
C LYS A 35 -4.26 13.52 12.98
N ALA A 36 -3.89 12.82 11.92
CA ALA A 36 -4.81 11.94 11.23
C ALA A 36 -4.03 10.86 10.48
N ILE A 37 -4.70 9.73 10.28
CA ILE A 37 -4.23 8.72 9.33
C ILE A 37 -4.47 9.28 7.94
N LYS A 38 -3.41 9.26 7.13
CA LYS A 38 -3.41 9.64 5.73
C LYS A 38 -2.80 8.50 4.93
N PHE A 39 -2.98 8.53 3.62
CA PHE A 39 -2.43 7.55 2.70
C PHE A 39 -1.35 8.19 1.84
N TYR A 40 -0.32 7.42 1.51
CA TYR A 40 0.70 7.81 0.55
C TYR A 40 0.92 6.67 -0.44
N TYR A 41 1.37 6.99 -1.65
CA TYR A 41 1.71 6.00 -2.64
C TYR A 41 3.15 5.52 -2.43
N ASP A 42 3.31 4.25 -2.10
CA ASP A 42 4.60 3.57 -2.11
C ASP A 42 4.89 3.06 -3.51
N LYS A 43 5.75 3.77 -4.25
CA LYS A 43 6.11 3.40 -5.64
C LYS A 43 6.79 2.04 -5.77
N LYS A 44 7.42 1.52 -4.72
CA LYS A 44 8.13 0.24 -4.78
C LYS A 44 7.14 -0.92 -4.72
N LEU A 45 6.10 -0.79 -3.91
CA LEU A 45 5.02 -1.77 -3.80
C LEU A 45 3.83 -1.44 -4.72
N GLU A 46 3.85 -0.26 -5.35
CA GLU A 46 2.76 0.34 -6.09
C GLU A 46 1.43 0.29 -5.32
N MET A 47 1.50 0.56 -4.02
CA MET A 47 0.38 0.47 -3.08
C MET A 47 0.17 1.81 -2.39
N CYS A 48 -1.09 2.17 -2.17
CA CYS A 48 -1.47 3.26 -1.29
C CYS A 48 -1.53 2.74 0.15
N LEU A 49 -0.60 3.17 0.99
CA LEU A 49 -0.44 2.67 2.35
C LEU A 49 -0.71 3.77 3.39
N PRO A 50 -1.34 3.44 4.53
CA PRO A 50 -1.63 4.38 5.59
C PRO A 50 -0.38 4.74 6.39
N PHE A 51 -0.36 5.97 6.90
CA PHE A 51 0.64 6.48 7.83
C PHE A 51 0.03 7.58 8.72
N LEU A 52 0.60 7.81 9.90
CA LEU A 52 0.21 8.91 10.77
C LEU A 52 0.89 10.22 10.33
N TYR A 53 0.08 11.17 9.86
CA TYR A 53 0.47 12.56 9.68
C TYR A 53 0.35 13.31 11.02
N GLU A 54 1.41 14.03 11.41
CA GLU A 54 1.50 14.76 12.69
C GLU A 54 0.71 16.07 12.69
N GLY A 55 0.15 16.46 11.54
CA GLY A 55 -0.80 17.56 11.41
C GLY A 55 -0.29 18.82 10.74
N CYS A 56 1.04 19.00 10.62
CA CYS A 56 1.64 20.15 9.94
C CYS A 56 2.87 19.79 9.11
N GLY A 57 3.11 20.57 8.05
CA GLY A 57 4.22 20.36 7.10
C GLY A 57 3.99 19.14 6.19
N GLY A 58 5.04 18.34 6.02
CA GLY A 58 5.00 17.18 5.13
C GLY A 58 5.12 17.56 3.66
N ASN A 59 4.64 16.68 2.78
CA ASN A 59 4.72 16.85 1.33
C ASN A 59 3.40 16.46 0.64
N SER A 60 3.41 16.39 -0.68
CA SER A 60 2.21 16.18 -1.50
C SER A 60 1.83 14.71 -1.67
N ASN A 61 2.67 13.75 -1.27
CA ASN A 61 2.30 12.33 -1.19
C ASN A 61 1.42 12.03 0.03
N ARG A 62 0.26 12.67 0.11
CA ARG A 62 -0.62 12.58 1.27
C ARG A 62 -2.08 12.78 0.87
N TYR A 63 -2.87 11.75 1.10
CA TYR A 63 -4.28 11.67 0.70
C TYR A 63 -5.15 11.30 1.89
N ASP A 64 -6.41 11.74 1.86
CA ASP A 64 -7.36 11.51 2.95
C ASP A 64 -7.93 10.10 2.99
N GLY A 65 -7.89 9.39 1.86
CA GLY A 65 -8.35 8.01 1.73
C GLY A 65 -7.49 7.20 0.76
N SER A 66 -7.51 5.88 0.93
CA SER A 66 -6.84 4.94 0.02
C SER A 66 -7.35 5.09 -1.40
N ASP A 67 -8.66 5.26 -1.60
CA ASP A 67 -9.27 5.43 -2.92
C ASP A 67 -8.78 6.69 -3.65
N LEU A 68 -8.66 7.82 -2.94
CA LEU A 68 -8.15 9.05 -3.51
C LEU A 68 -6.66 8.92 -3.89
N CYS A 69 -5.87 8.23 -3.07
CA CYS A 69 -4.49 7.91 -3.39
C CYS A 69 -4.41 7.01 -4.64
N ASN A 70 -5.23 5.96 -4.70
CA ASN A 70 -5.26 5.03 -5.83
C ASN A 70 -5.66 5.74 -7.12
N LEU A 71 -6.72 6.54 -7.08
CA LEU A 71 -7.19 7.32 -8.22
C LEU A 71 -6.12 8.27 -8.77
N ARG A 72 -5.30 8.85 -7.88
CA ARG A 72 -4.30 9.86 -8.26
C ARG A 72 -2.96 9.28 -8.68
N CYS A 73 -2.51 8.21 -8.03
CA CYS A 73 -1.15 7.73 -8.16
C CYS A 73 -1.01 6.35 -8.80
N ARG A 74 -2.03 5.50 -8.71
CA ARG A 74 -1.88 4.10 -9.12
C ARG A 74 -2.09 3.96 -10.64
N PRO A 75 -1.08 3.52 -11.41
CA PRO A 75 -1.22 3.29 -12.84
C PRO A 75 -2.25 2.20 -13.14
N ALA A 76 -2.97 2.34 -14.26
CA ALA A 76 -3.96 1.37 -14.70
C ALA A 76 -3.33 0.04 -15.18
N ASP A 77 -2.10 0.11 -15.69
CA ASP A 77 -1.27 -0.99 -16.16
C ASP A 77 -0.38 -1.60 -15.06
N LYS A 78 -0.76 -1.45 -13.79
CA LYS A 78 -0.03 -1.98 -12.64
C LYS A 78 0.34 -3.46 -12.87
N GLY A 79 1.64 -3.72 -12.78
CA GLY A 79 2.20 -5.02 -13.02
C GLY A 79 3.57 -5.21 -12.38
N ILE A 80 3.59 -5.56 -11.10
CA ILE A 80 4.82 -5.87 -10.39
C ILE A 80 4.72 -7.22 -9.71
N CYS A 81 5.87 -7.88 -9.56
CA CYS A 81 5.99 -9.03 -8.68
C CYS A 81 5.86 -8.61 -7.21
N GLY A 82 5.36 -9.52 -6.38
CA GLY A 82 5.23 -9.34 -4.94
C GLY A 82 6.46 -8.72 -4.28
N GLY A 83 6.24 -7.77 -3.37
CA GLY A 83 7.31 -7.07 -2.65
C GLY A 83 8.13 -6.10 -3.50
N GLY A 84 7.67 -5.78 -4.71
CA GLY A 84 8.42 -4.98 -5.69
C GLY A 84 9.66 -5.69 -6.20
N SER A 85 9.61 -7.04 -6.27
CA SER A 85 10.74 -7.82 -6.78
C SER A 85 10.86 -7.72 -8.29
N LYS A 86 12.06 -8.01 -8.81
CA LYS A 86 12.32 -8.04 -10.25
C LYS A 86 11.51 -9.16 -10.92
N ALA A 87 10.94 -8.87 -12.09
CA ALA A 87 10.39 -9.89 -12.98
C ALA A 87 11.51 -10.53 -13.82
N TYR A 88 11.47 -11.84 -13.98
CA TYR A 88 12.44 -12.59 -14.79
C TYR A 88 12.04 -12.69 -16.27
N GLY A 89 10.77 -12.42 -16.58
CA GLY A 89 10.25 -12.41 -17.93
C GLY A 89 8.74 -12.20 -17.95
N SER A 90 8.13 -12.37 -19.11
CA SER A 90 6.68 -12.28 -19.32
C SER A 90 6.07 -13.65 -19.60
N CYS A 91 4.79 -13.80 -19.28
CA CYS A 91 4.02 -15.03 -19.50
C CYS A 91 2.58 -14.68 -19.90
N SER A 92 1.90 -15.56 -20.63
CA SER A 92 0.53 -15.30 -21.10
C SER A 92 -0.48 -16.41 -20.77
N ASN A 93 -0.04 -17.63 -20.44
CA ASN A 93 -0.92 -18.76 -20.08
C ASN A 93 -0.15 -19.87 -19.32
N ARG A 94 -0.39 -20.02 -18.01
CA ARG A 94 0.25 -21.02 -17.08
C ARG A 94 1.76 -20.82 -16.86
N ASN A 95 2.33 -21.53 -15.87
CA ASN A 95 3.77 -21.52 -15.52
C ASN A 95 4.72 -22.06 -16.61
N LYS A 96 4.23 -22.57 -17.75
CA LYS A 96 5.07 -23.28 -18.74
C LYS A 96 6.14 -22.42 -19.40
N THR A 97 6.02 -21.09 -19.37
CA THR A 97 7.01 -20.15 -19.92
C THR A 97 7.95 -19.58 -18.85
N CYS A 98 7.72 -19.85 -17.57
CA CYS A 98 8.53 -19.30 -16.49
C CYS A 98 9.64 -20.28 -16.10
N GLU A 99 10.83 -19.75 -15.82
CA GLU A 99 12.00 -20.53 -15.40
C GLU A 99 11.73 -21.24 -14.05
N LYS A 100 12.47 -22.33 -13.78
CA LYS A 100 12.32 -23.10 -12.54
C LYS A 100 12.50 -22.21 -11.30
N GLY A 101 11.56 -22.28 -10.36
CA GLY A 101 11.53 -21.43 -9.17
C GLY A 101 10.84 -20.07 -9.38
N SER A 102 10.22 -19.86 -10.54
CA SER A 102 9.35 -18.72 -10.79
C SER A 102 7.95 -19.16 -11.22
N ARG A 103 6.94 -18.36 -10.84
CA ARG A 103 5.54 -18.56 -11.19
C ARG A 103 5.00 -17.39 -12.01
N CYS A 104 4.03 -17.67 -12.85
CA CYS A 104 3.37 -16.68 -13.68
C CYS A 104 2.30 -15.94 -12.86
N VAL A 105 2.52 -14.65 -12.60
CA VAL A 105 1.54 -13.74 -11.99
C VAL A 105 0.79 -13.04 -13.12
N ILE A 106 -0.44 -13.47 -13.37
CA ILE A 106 -1.30 -12.91 -14.41
C ILE A 106 -1.91 -11.60 -13.91
N MET A 107 -1.86 -10.59 -14.77
CA MET A 107 -2.38 -9.25 -14.55
C MET A 107 -3.63 -9.04 -15.43
N ALA A 108 -4.14 -7.80 -15.49
CA ALA A 108 -5.25 -7.49 -16.36
C ALA A 108 -4.97 -7.88 -17.82
N PHE A 109 -6.02 -8.23 -18.56
CA PHE A 109 -5.96 -8.62 -19.97
C PHE A 109 -5.13 -9.90 -20.27
N GLY A 110 -4.82 -10.73 -19.27
CA GLY A 110 -4.12 -12.01 -19.48
C GLY A 110 -2.61 -11.87 -19.70
N ILE A 111 -2.06 -10.66 -19.55
CA ILE A 111 -0.61 -10.42 -19.57
C ILE A 111 -0.06 -10.76 -18.19
N GLY A 112 0.98 -11.56 -18.09
CA GLY A 112 1.59 -11.94 -16.82
C GLY A 112 3.09 -11.74 -16.77
N LEU A 113 3.63 -11.76 -15.55
CA LEU A 113 5.07 -11.69 -15.27
C LEU A 113 5.53 -12.98 -14.60
N CYS A 114 6.71 -13.45 -14.98
CA CYS A 114 7.40 -14.51 -14.26
C CYS A 114 8.08 -13.92 -13.03
N CYS A 115 7.59 -14.31 -11.86
CA CYS A 115 8.02 -13.79 -10.56
C CYS A 115 8.58 -14.91 -9.70
N ASP A 116 9.62 -14.61 -8.92
CA ASP A 116 10.20 -15.56 -7.96
C ASP A 116 9.14 -16.15 -7.04
N GLU A 117 9.01 -17.47 -7.05
CA GLU A 117 7.92 -18.19 -6.38
C GLU A 117 7.96 -18.02 -4.87
N LYS A 118 9.15 -18.10 -4.26
CA LYS A 118 9.34 -17.94 -2.81
C LYS A 118 9.01 -16.52 -2.36
N ILE A 119 9.40 -15.52 -3.14
CA ILE A 119 9.03 -14.13 -2.87
C ILE A 119 7.52 -13.96 -2.96
N GLN A 120 6.86 -14.55 -3.97
CA GLN A 120 5.42 -14.43 -4.11
C GLN A 120 4.66 -15.10 -2.95
N GLU A 121 5.11 -16.24 -2.46
CA GLU A 121 4.51 -16.91 -1.30
C GLU A 121 4.63 -16.06 -0.05
N ALA A 122 5.83 -15.54 0.25
CA ALA A 122 6.05 -14.66 1.39
C ALA A 122 5.24 -13.36 1.29
N TRP A 123 5.16 -12.78 0.09
CA TRP A 123 4.34 -11.60 -0.17
C TRP A 123 2.85 -11.88 0.07
N ASN A 124 2.34 -13.03 -0.37
CA ASN A 124 0.95 -13.41 -0.16
C ASN A 124 0.62 -13.55 1.33
N GLN A 125 1.54 -14.08 2.13
CA GLN A 125 1.38 -14.17 3.59
C GLN A 125 1.35 -12.79 4.27
N GLU A 126 2.11 -11.82 3.77
CA GLU A 126 2.07 -10.45 4.30
C GLU A 126 0.87 -9.63 3.82
N ASN A 127 0.28 -9.96 2.66
CA ASN A 127 -0.96 -9.34 2.19
C ASN A 127 -2.21 -9.93 2.86
N HIS A 128 -2.12 -11.17 3.34
CA HIS A 128 -3.17 -11.84 4.11
C HIS A 128 -2.61 -12.33 5.44
N PRO A 129 -2.21 -11.39 6.33
CA PRO A 129 -1.53 -11.74 7.57
C PRO A 129 -2.48 -12.44 8.54
N LYS A 130 -1.88 -13.13 9.50
CA LYS A 130 -2.55 -13.65 10.68
C LYS A 130 -1.83 -13.13 11.91
N CYS A 131 -2.60 -12.80 12.95
CA CYS A 131 -2.00 -12.42 14.22
C CYS A 131 -1.45 -13.65 14.93
N SER A 132 -0.14 -13.66 15.19
CA SER A 132 0.52 -14.65 16.06
C SER A 132 0.35 -14.32 17.55
N ILE A 133 -0.19 -13.14 17.86
CA ILE A 133 -0.43 -12.69 19.24
C ILE A 133 -1.66 -13.42 19.80
N PRO A 134 -1.55 -14.11 20.96
CA PRO A 134 -2.68 -14.82 21.56
C PRO A 134 -3.88 -13.90 21.81
N ASN A 135 -5.09 -14.39 21.49
CA ASN A 135 -6.35 -13.65 21.63
C ASN A 135 -6.37 -12.30 20.90
N HIS A 136 -5.68 -12.18 19.76
CA HIS A 136 -5.77 -11.02 18.89
C HIS A 136 -6.20 -11.43 17.49
N GLU A 137 -6.86 -10.51 16.81
CA GLU A 137 -7.25 -10.64 15.41
C GLU A 137 -6.68 -9.48 14.59
N VAL A 138 -6.54 -9.71 13.28
CA VAL A 138 -6.07 -8.68 12.36
C VAL A 138 -7.13 -7.58 12.28
N VAL A 139 -6.69 -6.33 12.39
CA VAL A 139 -7.56 -5.17 12.21
C VAL A 139 -7.95 -5.10 10.73
N THR A 140 -9.25 -5.14 10.45
CA THR A 140 -9.82 -4.85 9.14
C THR A 140 -10.44 -3.45 9.11
N GLU A 141 -10.57 -2.89 7.91
CA GLU A 141 -11.29 -1.66 7.62
C GLU A 141 -12.39 -1.94 6.59
N SER A 142 -13.56 -1.32 6.76
CA SER A 142 -14.61 -1.36 5.77
C SER A 142 -14.22 -0.49 4.57
N VAL A 143 -14.20 -1.11 3.39
CA VAL A 143 -13.97 -0.45 2.10
C VAL A 143 -15.24 -0.57 1.24
N TRP A 144 -15.28 0.12 0.09
CA TRP A 144 -16.46 0.11 -0.78
C TRP A 144 -16.89 -1.30 -1.25
N TYR A 145 -15.95 -2.25 -1.30
CA TYR A 145 -16.19 -3.64 -1.65
C TYR A 145 -15.80 -4.60 -0.50
N GLY A 146 -16.48 -4.47 0.65
CA GLY A 146 -16.34 -5.38 1.77
C GLY A 146 -15.36 -4.90 2.84
N GLU A 147 -14.60 -5.82 3.42
CA GLU A 147 -13.58 -5.52 4.43
C GLU A 147 -12.18 -5.86 3.90
N GLN A 148 -11.20 -5.03 4.25
CA GLN A 148 -9.81 -5.24 3.88
C GLN A 148 -8.90 -5.15 5.12
N GLU A 149 -7.86 -5.97 5.16
CA GLU A 149 -6.85 -5.93 6.21
C GLU A 149 -6.12 -4.57 6.23
N ARG A 150 -5.98 -3.99 7.42
CA ARG A 150 -5.26 -2.72 7.61
C ARG A 150 -3.75 -2.96 7.54
N LEU A 151 -3.21 -2.89 6.33
CA LEU A 151 -1.80 -3.06 6.03
C LEU A 151 -1.12 -1.69 5.94
N GLY A 152 0.10 -1.59 6.47
CA GLY A 152 0.97 -0.42 6.33
C GLY A 152 2.36 -0.84 5.89
N ARG A 153 3.23 0.12 5.56
CA ARG A 153 4.58 -0.20 5.08
C ARG A 153 5.54 -0.63 6.18
N SER A 154 5.41 0.00 7.36
CA SER A 154 6.21 -0.27 8.54
C SER A 154 5.50 0.22 9.79
N CYS A 155 5.77 -0.42 10.94
CA CYS A 155 5.29 0.02 12.24
C CYS A 155 5.76 1.43 12.62
N SER A 156 6.90 1.87 12.09
CA SER A 156 7.41 3.24 12.27
C SER A 156 6.47 4.33 11.73
N HIS A 157 5.57 3.97 10.80
CA HIS A 157 4.57 4.88 10.25
C HIS A 157 3.37 5.11 11.19
N LYS A 158 3.28 4.38 12.30
CA LYS A 158 2.25 4.54 13.36
C LYS A 158 0.82 4.55 12.84
N PHE A 159 0.52 3.67 11.87
CA PHE A 159 -0.77 3.64 11.20
C PHE A 159 -1.83 2.81 11.93
N CYS A 160 -1.45 2.05 12.96
CA CYS A 160 -2.35 1.20 13.71
C CYS A 160 -3.30 2.00 14.63
N PRO A 161 -4.57 1.57 14.76
CA PRO A 161 -5.52 2.22 15.66
C PRO A 161 -5.12 2.03 17.14
N LEU A 162 -5.66 2.89 18.00
CA LEU A 162 -5.40 2.85 19.43
C LEU A 162 -5.79 1.48 20.02
N GLY A 163 -4.97 0.96 20.93
CA GLY A 163 -5.19 -0.35 21.57
C GLY A 163 -4.79 -1.56 20.73
N SER A 164 -4.40 -1.37 19.46
CA SER A 164 -3.83 -2.44 18.64
C SER A 164 -2.30 -2.45 18.69
N LYS A 165 -1.70 -3.62 18.47
CA LYS A 165 -0.25 -3.82 18.37
C LYS A 165 0.14 -3.93 16.91
N CYS A 166 1.20 -3.25 16.52
CA CYS A 166 1.77 -3.39 15.19
C CYS A 166 2.73 -4.59 15.13
N VAL A 167 2.64 -5.37 14.06
CA VAL A 167 3.54 -6.48 13.75
C VAL A 167 4.29 -6.13 12.46
N GLU A 168 5.61 -6.03 12.56
CA GLU A 168 6.51 -5.64 11.47
C GLU A 168 6.81 -6.87 10.59
N GLY A 169 6.65 -6.73 9.28
CA GLY A 169 7.03 -7.74 8.29
C GLY A 169 8.23 -7.29 7.45
N ARG A 170 8.51 -8.02 6.38
CA ARG A 170 9.59 -7.71 5.44
C ARG A 170 9.21 -6.57 4.50
N TRP A 171 7.98 -6.55 4.01
CA TRP A 171 7.47 -5.51 3.11
C TRP A 171 6.27 -4.76 3.69
N LEU A 172 5.39 -5.45 4.40
CA LEU A 172 4.21 -4.87 5.01
C LEU A 172 4.18 -5.15 6.50
N ALA A 173 3.62 -4.22 7.24
CA ALA A 173 3.24 -4.36 8.63
C ALA A 173 1.71 -4.45 8.73
N HIS A 174 1.23 -5.09 9.78
CA HIS A 174 -0.21 -5.19 10.06
C HIS A 174 -0.50 -4.90 11.53
N CYS A 175 -1.78 -4.66 11.83
CA CYS A 175 -2.22 -4.35 13.18
C CYS A 175 -3.04 -5.50 13.75
N CYS A 176 -2.76 -5.87 15.00
CA CYS A 176 -3.45 -6.89 15.75
C CYS A 176 -4.18 -6.26 16.92
N ARG A 177 -5.51 -6.41 17.00
CA ARG A 177 -6.32 -5.92 18.12
C ARG A 177 -6.74 -7.07 19.04
N PRO A 178 -6.89 -6.84 20.36
CA PRO A 178 -7.43 -7.86 21.26
C PRO A 178 -8.86 -8.26 20.87
N VAL A 179 -9.13 -9.56 20.90
CA VAL A 179 -10.49 -10.11 20.77
C VAL A 179 -11.17 -9.96 22.14
N ILE A 180 -12.08 -9.01 22.24
CA ILE A 180 -12.91 -8.87 23.44
C ILE A 180 -14.01 -9.92 23.34
N LYS A 181 -13.85 -11.04 24.06
CA LYS A 181 -14.96 -11.96 24.27
C LYS A 181 -15.99 -11.22 25.12
N ALA A 182 -17.21 -11.05 24.60
CA ALA A 182 -18.31 -10.55 25.41
C ALA A 182 -18.41 -11.43 26.66
N ALA A 183 -18.26 -10.85 27.84
CA ALA A 183 -18.62 -11.52 29.07
C ALA A 183 -20.14 -11.71 28.98
N ASN A 184 -20.59 -12.96 28.93
CA ASN A 184 -22.02 -13.28 29.00
C ASN A 184 -22.59 -12.61 30.25
N SER A 185 -23.48 -11.65 30.03
CA SER A 185 -24.40 -11.08 31.03
C SER A 185 -25.45 -12.12 31.42
#